data_AF-A0A1H8PMU8-F1
#
_entry.id   AF-A0A1H8PMU8-F1
#
_cell.length_a   1.000
_cell.length_b   1.000
_cell.length_c   1.000
_cell.angle_alpha   90.00
_cell.angle_beta   90.00
_cell.angle_gamma   90.00
#
_symmetry.space_group_name_H-M   'P 1'
#
loop_
_entity.id
_entity.type
_entity.pdbx_description
1 polymer ?
#
loop_
_entity_poly.entity_id
_entity_poly.type
_entity_poly.pdbx_seq_one_letter_code
_entity_poly.pdbx_strand_id
1 'polypeptide(L)' 'MTTVHRAYRYRFYPTSEQADQLARTFGCVRYVYNHFLRQRTDAWFERQERMGYNATAKALTTLKKQPDTAFLAEVSNVC' A
#
# COMPACT_ATOMS: atom_id res chain seq x y z
N MET A 1 -13.96 32.26 -19.32
CA MET A 1 -12.89 31.34 -19.76
C MET A 1 -13.44 29.92 -19.68
N THR A 2 -13.39 29.17 -20.78
CA THR A 2 -13.93 27.80 -20.86
C THR A 2 -12.83 26.80 -20.48
N THR A 3 -13.07 25.96 -19.48
CA THR A 3 -12.09 24.96 -19.05
C THR A 3 -12.03 23.82 -20.07
N VAL A 4 -10.85 23.58 -20.65
CA VAL A 4 -10.61 22.44 -21.54
C VAL A 4 -10.00 21.30 -20.72
N HIS A 5 -10.73 20.19 -20.61
CA HIS A 5 -10.22 18.96 -19.99
C HIS A 5 -9.55 18.08 -21.05
N ARG A 6 -8.32 17.63 -20.77
CA ARG A 6 -7.57 16.70 -21.64
C ARG A 6 -7.39 15.38 -20.91
N ALA A 7 -7.52 14.28 -21.64
CA ALA A 7 -7.17 12.95 -21.18
C ALA A 7 -6.09 12.36 -22.09
N TYR A 8 -5.15 11.63 -21.50
CA TYR A 8 -4.06 10.99 -22.21
C TYR A 8 -4.08 9.49 -21.96
N ARG A 9 -3.84 8.70 -23.01
CA ARG A 9 -3.69 7.25 -22.91
C ARG A 9 -2.27 6.87 -23.31
N TYR A 10 -1.56 6.23 -22.40
CA TYR A 10 -0.23 5.71 -22.65
C TYR A 10 -0.23 4.19 -22.52
N ARG A 11 0.66 3.55 -23.27
CA ARG A 11 1.00 2.14 -23.10
C ARG A 11 2.45 2.07 -22.66
N PHE A 12 2.69 1.34 -21.58
CA PHE A 12 4.02 1.15 -21.02
C PHE A 12 4.51 -0.27 -21.33
N TYR A 13 5.79 -0.39 -21.67
CA TYR A 13 6.47 -1.65 -21.95
C TYR A 13 7.68 -1.75 -21.03
N PRO A 14 7.54 -2.34 -19.83
CA PRO A 14 8.64 -2.40 -18.86
C PRO A 14 9.77 -3.29 -19.36
N THR A 15 11.00 -2.95 -18.96
CA THR A 15 12.09 -3.93 -18.93
C THR A 15 11.79 -5.02 -17.88
N SER A 16 12.50 -6.15 -17.94
CA SER A 16 12.34 -7.21 -16.94
C SER A 16 12.55 -6.70 -15.50
N GLU A 17 13.58 -5.87 -15.28
CA GLU A 17 13.85 -5.27 -13.97
C GLU A 17 12.69 -4.38 -13.49
N GLN A 18 12.12 -3.56 -14.39
CA GLN A 18 10.97 -2.72 -14.05
C GLN A 18 9.73 -3.54 -13.73
N ALA A 19 9.49 -4.62 -14.48
CA ALA A 19 8.37 -5.53 -14.21
C ALA A 19 8.50 -6.16 -12.81
N ASP A 20 9.70 -6.59 -12.42
CA ASP A 20 9.95 -7.15 -11.10
C ASP A 20 9.76 -6.11 -9.98
N GLN A 21 10.26 -4.88 -10.18
CA GLN A 21 10.04 -3.78 -9.24
C GLN A 21 8.55 -3.47 -9.06
N LEU A 22 7.78 -3.44 -10.16
CA LEU A 22 6.34 -3.22 -10.13
C LEU A 22 5.61 -4.37 -9.43
N ALA A 23 5.96 -5.61 -9.73
CA ALA A 23 5.38 -6.78 -9.08
C ALA A 23 5.60 -6.77 -7.56
N ARG A 24 6.83 -6.48 -7.11
CA ARG A 24 7.14 -6.31 -5.68
C ARG A 24 6.33 -5.17 -5.06
N THR A 25 6.27 -4.02 -5.73
CA THR A 25 5.53 -2.84 -5.25
C THR A 25 4.04 -3.14 -5.10
N PHE A 26 3.40 -3.70 -6.14
CA PHE A 26 1.98 -4.04 -6.10
C PHE A 26 1.67 -5.15 -5.08
N GLY A 27 2.57 -6.12 -4.92
CA GLY A 27 2.49 -7.12 -3.86
C GLY A 27 2.47 -6.49 -2.47
N CYS A 28 3.40 -5.56 -2.20
CA CYS A 28 3.46 -4.82 -0.94
C CYS A 28 2.20 -3.99 -0.69
N VAL A 29 1.73 -3.23 -1.69
CA VAL A 29 0.49 -2.43 -1.59
C VAL A 29 -0.69 -3.33 -1.22
N ARG A 30 -0.86 -4.45 -1.94
CA ARG A 30 -1.96 -5.39 -1.70
C ARG A 30 -1.88 -6.00 -0.31
N TYR A 31 -0.69 -6.40 0.13
CA TYR A 31 -0.47 -6.95 1.47
C TYR A 31 -0.85 -5.93 2.55
N VAL A 32 -0.29 -4.73 2.49
CA VAL A 32 -0.52 -3.65 3.48
C VAL A 32 -2.00 -3.29 3.53
N TYR A 33 -2.65 -3.13 2.38
CA TYR A 33 -4.08 -2.84 2.30
C TYR A 33 -4.92 -3.92 3.00
N ASN A 34 -4.71 -5.20 2.63
CA ASN A 34 -5.49 -6.30 3.21
C ASN A 34 -5.22 -6.47 4.71
N HIS A 35 -3.96 -6.35 5.13
CA HIS A 35 -3.55 -6.45 6.52
C HIS A 35 -4.27 -5.41 7.38
N PHE A 36 -4.27 -4.14 6.97
CA PHE A 36 -4.92 -3.08 7.75
C PHE A 36 -6.43 -3.00 7.57
N LEU A 37 -6.96 -3.45 6.43
CA LEU A 37 -8.39 -3.69 6.29
C LEU A 37 -8.85 -4.70 7.35
N ARG A 38 -8.16 -5.85 7.46
CA ARG A 38 -8.47 -6.87 8.46
C ARG A 38 -8.35 -6.34 9.88
N GLN A 39 -7.24 -5.70 10.23
CA GLN A 39 -7.06 -5.13 11.56
C GLN A 39 -8.16 -4.12 11.93
N ARG A 40 -8.57 -3.26 10.99
CA ARG A 40 -9.67 -2.30 11.21
C ARG A 40 -11.01 -2.99 11.41
N THR A 41 -11.29 -4.03 10.63
CA THR A 41 -12.48 -4.86 10.78
C THR A 41 -12.51 -5.47 12.18
N ASP A 42 -11.42 -6.13 12.60
CA ASP A 42 -11.33 -6.78 13.90
C ASP A 42 -11.46 -5.76 15.05
N ALA A 43 -10.76 -4.63 14.97
CA ALA A 43 -10.85 -3.56 15.97
C ALA A 43 -12.28 -3.04 16.16
N TRP A 44 -13.04 -2.90 15.08
CA TRP A 44 -14.43 -2.48 15.16
C TRP A 44 -15.31 -3.58 15.77
N PHE A 45 -15.25 -4.81 15.26
CA PHE A 45 -16.16 -5.86 15.70
C PHE A 45 -15.87 -6.36 17.12
N GLU A 46 -14.61 -6.34 17.56
CA GLU A 46 -14.22 -6.82 18.89
C GLU A 46 -14.23 -5.72 19.95
N ARG A 47 -13.83 -4.50 19.58
CA ARG A 47 -13.57 -3.41 20.54
C ARG A 47 -14.38 -2.13 20.27
N GLN A 48 -15.15 -2.07 19.18
CA GLN A 48 -15.83 -0.86 18.71
C GLN A 48 -14.87 0.31 18.47
N GLU A 49 -13.62 0.00 18.12
CA GLU A 49 -12.56 0.98 17.91
C GLU A 49 -12.43 1.36 16.43
N ARG A 50 -12.21 2.65 16.16
CA ARG A 50 -11.89 3.14 14.82
C ARG A 50 -10.40 3.42 14.69
N MET A 51 -9.72 2.67 13.83
CA MET A 51 -8.34 2.98 13.45
C MET A 51 -8.31 3.88 12.22
N GLY A 52 -7.88 5.12 12.43
CA GLY A 52 -7.63 6.10 11.38
C GLY A 52 -6.21 5.99 10.80
N TYR A 53 -5.94 6.80 9.78
CA TYR A 53 -4.67 6.81 9.03
C TYR A 53 -3.42 6.87 9.93
N ASN A 54 -3.38 7.79 10.90
CA ASN A 54 -2.21 7.96 11.77
C ASN A 54 -1.88 6.71 12.60
N ALA A 55 -2.91 5.99 13.08
CA ALA A 55 -2.74 4.75 13.82
C ALA A 55 -2.15 3.67 12.90
N THR A 56 -2.72 3.52 11.71
CA THR A 56 -2.25 2.59 10.67
C THR A 56 -0.82 2.88 10.23
N ALA A 57 -0.46 4.14 10.00
CA ALA A 57 0.88 4.56 9.60
C ALA A 57 1.94 4.25 10.68
N LYS A 58 1.59 4.47 11.96
CA LYS A 58 2.45 4.10 13.09
C LYS A 58 2.62 2.58 13.18
N ALA A 59 1.55 1.82 13.02
CA ALA A 59 1.59 0.36 13.02
C ALA A 59 2.44 -0.17 11.85
N LEU A 60 2.33 0.42 10.65
CA LEU A 60 3.11 0.04 9.47
C LEU A 60 4.61 0.21 9.70
N THR A 61 5.03 1.29 10.37
CA THR A 61 6.44 1.51 10.74
C THR A 61 6.99 0.36 11.59
N THR A 62 6.15 -0.23 12.43
CA THR A 62 6.53 -1.39 13.26
C THR A 62 6.50 -2.67 12.43
N LEU A 63 5.47 -2.85 11.60
CA LEU A 63 5.31 -4.00 10.72
C LEU A 63 6.54 -4.17 9.81
N LYS A 64 6.97 -3.11 9.12
CA LYS A 64 8.15 -3.13 8.22
C LYS A 64 9.47 -3.60 8.89
N LYS A 65 9.54 -3.63 10.22
CA LYS A 65 10.72 -4.08 10.98
C LYS A 65 10.65 -5.55 11.41
N GLN A 66 9.49 -6.20 11.25
CA GLN A 66 9.33 -7.61 11.62
C GLN A 66 10.01 -8.51 10.58
N PRO A 67 10.68 -9.60 10.99
CA PRO A 67 11.38 -10.50 10.06
C PRO A 67 10.49 -11.00 8.92
N ASP A 68 9.26 -11.40 9.23
CA ASP A 68 8.31 -11.98 8.27
C ASP A 68 7.75 -10.96 7.27
N THR A 69 7.91 -9.67 7.55
CA THR A 69 7.40 -8.58 6.70
C THR A 69 8.46 -7.54 6.34
N ALA A 70 9.74 -7.90 6.48
CA ALA A 70 10.87 -7.05 6.12
C ALA A 70 10.87 -6.64 4.65
N PHE A 71 10.32 -7.50 3.77
CA PHE A 71 10.18 -7.23 2.33
C PHE A 71 9.36 -5.95 2.03
N LEU A 72 8.51 -5.50 2.95
CA LEU A 72 7.76 -4.25 2.82
C LEU A 72 8.66 -3.00 2.83
N ALA A 73 9.91 -3.12 3.28
CA ALA A 73 10.91 -2.06 3.27
C ALA A 73 11.79 -2.06 2.01
N GLU A 74 11.68 -3.08 1.16
CA GLU A 74 12.50 -3.24 -0.06
C GLU A 74 11.96 -2.46 -1.26
N VAL A 75 10.74 -1.91 -1.15
CA VAL A 75 10.08 -1.13 -2.20
C VAL A 75 9.96 0.33 -1.79
N SER A 76 9.71 1.20 -2.78
CA SER A 76 9.43 2.61 -2.52
C SER A 76 8.29 2.80 -1.52
N ASN A 77 8.32 3.88 -0.75
CA ASN A 77 7.38 4.17 0.36
C ASN A 77 6.00 4.63 -0.13
N VAL A 78 5.49 4.01 -1.19
CA VAL A 78 4.15 4.18 -1.75
C VAL A 78 3.12 3.34 -0.96
N CYS A 79 3.59 2.35 -0.19
CA CYS A 79 2.79 1.45 0.65
C CYS A 79 2.77 1.91 2.11
#